data_AF-A0A0J9ICX5-F1
#
_entry.id   AF-A0A0J9ICX5-F1
#
_cell.length_a   1.000
_cell.length_b   1.000
_cell.length_c   1.000
_cell.angle_alpha   90.00
_cell.angle_beta   90.00
_cell.angle_gamma   90.00
#
_symmetry.space_group_name_H-M   'P 1'
#
loop_
_entity.id
_entity.type
_entity.pdbx_description
1 polymer ?
#
loop_
_entity_poly.entity_id
_entity_poly.type
_entity_poly.pdbx_seq_one_letter_code
_entity_poly.pdbx_strand_id
1 'polypeptide(L)'
;MLDFDLAEMYGTETKYLKRSVKNNLKRFPSDFMFELTKDEWDSLRCNFSTLNGGRGQHPKYMPYAFTELGVSMLSSVLNSDLAIEVNINIMRAFVAVRQLLLSPSTNPVQELQNEVKELKEYIEEVFADYNDINDDTRTQLELINQTLAELQAQKTLANKPRNPIGFPIPNKDKKKK
;
A
#
# COMPACT_ATOMS: atom_id res chain seq x y z
N MET A 1 -24.73 0.12 -23.47
CA MET A 1 -25.83 1.10 -23.62
C MET A 1 -26.32 1.10 -25.05
N LEU A 2 -27.61 1.34 -25.30
CA LEU A 2 -28.15 1.28 -26.65
C LEU A 2 -28.11 2.66 -27.33
N ASP A 3 -28.15 2.66 -28.66
CA ASP A 3 -28.12 3.87 -29.47
C ASP A 3 -29.20 4.90 -29.12
N PHE A 4 -30.40 4.47 -28.74
CA PHE A 4 -31.49 5.36 -28.36
C PHE A 4 -31.27 6.00 -26.99
N ASP A 5 -30.74 5.25 -26.01
CA ASP A 5 -30.40 5.79 -24.69
C ASP A 5 -29.33 6.88 -24.82
N LEU A 6 -28.28 6.59 -25.61
CA LEU A 6 -27.17 7.51 -25.82
C LEU A 6 -27.60 8.74 -26.62
N ALA A 7 -28.50 8.57 -27.58
CA ALA A 7 -29.03 9.68 -28.34
C ALA A 7 -29.78 10.67 -27.42
N GLU A 8 -30.62 10.16 -26.51
CA GLU A 8 -31.32 10.95 -25.50
C GLU A 8 -30.34 11.65 -24.55
N MET A 9 -29.36 10.92 -24.01
CA MET A 9 -28.35 11.49 -23.11
C MET A 9 -27.54 12.61 -23.75
N TYR A 10 -27.16 12.47 -25.02
CA TYR A 10 -26.42 13.50 -25.75
C TYR A 10 -27.29 14.57 -26.38
N GLY A 11 -28.63 14.53 -26.21
CA GLY A 11 -29.54 15.50 -26.81
C GLY A 11 -29.54 15.49 -28.34
N THR A 12 -29.38 14.31 -28.95
CA THR A 12 -29.36 14.12 -30.41
C THR A 12 -30.44 13.13 -30.83
N GLU A 13 -30.91 13.18 -32.09
CA GLU A 13 -31.80 12.12 -32.55
C GLU A 13 -31.03 10.82 -32.82
N THR A 14 -31.63 9.67 -32.50
CA THR A 14 -31.04 8.35 -32.72
C THR A 14 -30.61 8.14 -34.18
N LYS A 15 -31.34 8.73 -35.14
CA LYS A 15 -31.00 8.70 -36.57
C LYS A 15 -29.68 9.42 -36.87
N TYR A 16 -29.46 10.60 -36.27
CA TYR A 16 -28.21 11.34 -36.43
C TYR A 16 -27.05 10.60 -35.79
N LEU A 17 -27.23 10.05 -34.58
CA LEU A 17 -26.20 9.23 -33.91
C LEU A 17 -25.78 8.04 -34.80
N LYS A 18 -26.74 7.26 -35.30
CA LYS A 18 -26.48 6.14 -36.22
C LYS A 18 -25.74 6.58 -37.48
N ARG A 19 -26.13 7.73 -38.06
CA ARG A 19 -25.49 8.28 -39.26
C ARG A 19 -24.04 8.68 -38.98
N SER A 20 -23.80 9.37 -37.87
CA SER A 20 -22.47 9.80 -37.44
C SER A 20 -21.52 8.64 -37.23
N VAL A 21 -22.02 7.56 -36.62
CA VAL A 21 -21.27 6.30 -36.46
C VAL A 21 -20.96 5.65 -37.81
N LYS A 22 -21.96 5.50 -38.69
CA LYS A 22 -21.77 4.92 -40.04
C LYS A 22 -20.76 5.70 -40.89
N ASN A 23 -20.72 7.02 -40.77
CA ASN A 23 -19.73 7.86 -41.46
C ASN A 23 -18.31 7.68 -40.88
N ASN A 24 -18.19 7.23 -39.63
CA ASN A 24 -16.94 7.15 -38.89
C ASN A 24 -16.59 5.72 -38.46
N LEU A 25 -17.00 4.69 -39.21
CA LEU A 25 -16.80 3.27 -38.83
C LEU A 25 -15.33 2.92 -38.50
N LYS A 26 -14.35 3.58 -39.12
CA LYS A 26 -12.92 3.40 -38.80
C LYS A 26 -12.57 3.70 -37.33
N ARG A 27 -13.40 4.48 -36.63
CA ARG A 27 -13.26 4.84 -35.22
C ARG A 27 -13.96 3.88 -34.26
N PHE A 28 -14.75 2.95 -34.78
CA PHE A 28 -15.59 2.03 -34.02
C PHE A 28 -15.22 0.58 -34.36
N PRO A 29 -14.17 0.02 -33.72
CA PRO A 29 -13.90 -1.40 -33.82
C PRO A 29 -15.00 -2.23 -33.13
N SER A 30 -15.01 -3.55 -33.35
CA SER A 30 -15.99 -4.48 -32.77
C SER A 30 -16.10 -4.40 -31.25
N ASP A 31 -15.00 -4.04 -30.57
CA ASP A 31 -14.93 -3.98 -29.11
C ASP A 31 -15.61 -2.71 -28.54
N PHE A 32 -15.89 -1.72 -29.41
CA PHE A 32 -16.46 -0.43 -29.03
C PHE A 32 -17.96 -0.42 -29.27
N MET A 33 -18.40 -1.08 -30.33
CA MET A 33 -19.82 -1.26 -30.62
C MET A 33 -20.08 -2.51 -31.45
N PHE A 34 -21.30 -3.02 -31.36
CA PHE A 34 -21.81 -4.05 -32.24
C PHE A 34 -23.31 -3.85 -32.47
N GLU A 35 -23.80 -4.37 -33.60
CA GLU A 35 -25.23 -4.43 -33.89
C GLU A 35 -25.81 -5.64 -33.16
N LEU A 36 -26.92 -5.44 -32.42
CA LEU A 36 -27.60 -6.57 -31.81
C LEU A 36 -28.14 -7.51 -32.90
N THR A 37 -28.32 -8.77 -32.56
CA THR A 37 -29.08 -9.72 -33.38
C THR A 37 -30.56 -9.64 -33.07
N LYS A 38 -31.40 -10.20 -33.94
CA LYS A 38 -32.85 -10.23 -33.72
C LYS A 38 -33.21 -11.01 -32.47
N ASP A 39 -32.55 -12.14 -32.24
CA ASP A 39 -32.80 -12.99 -31.08
C ASP A 39 -32.35 -12.31 -29.77
N GLU A 40 -31.22 -11.61 -29.78
CA GLU A 40 -30.76 -10.81 -28.63
C GLU A 40 -31.73 -9.66 -28.32
N TRP A 41 -32.20 -8.95 -29.35
CA TRP A 41 -33.15 -7.86 -29.18
C TRP A 41 -34.51 -8.35 -28.67
N ASP A 42 -35.01 -9.46 -29.21
CA ASP A 42 -36.27 -10.06 -28.79
C ASP A 42 -36.16 -10.56 -27.34
N SER A 43 -35.03 -11.16 -26.96
CA SER A 43 -34.75 -11.57 -25.58
C SER A 43 -34.69 -10.40 -24.61
N LEU A 44 -34.00 -9.31 -24.98
CA LEU A 44 -33.94 -8.08 -24.17
C LEU A 44 -35.33 -7.49 -23.93
N ARG A 45 -36.17 -7.41 -24.97
CA ARG A 45 -37.54 -6.88 -24.84
C ARG A 45 -38.44 -7.75 -23.97
N CYS A 46 -38.36 -9.07 -24.11
CA CYS A 46 -39.14 -10.00 -23.30
C CYS A 46 -38.79 -9.90 -21.81
N ASN A 47 -37.52 -9.70 -21.48
CA ASN A 47 -37.07 -9.57 -20.09
C ASN A 47 -37.55 -8.26 -19.43
N PHE A 48 -37.66 -7.18 -20.19
CA PHE A 48 -38.16 -5.88 -19.70
C PHE A 48 -39.70 -5.78 -19.64
N SER A 49 -40.45 -6.90 -19.81
CA SER A 49 -41.90 -7.02 -19.60
C SER A 49 -42.73 -5.81 -20.03
N THR A 50 -42.46 -5.27 -21.22
CA THR A 50 -43.20 -4.10 -21.72
C THR A 50 -44.53 -4.55 -22.33
N LEU A 51 -45.61 -4.37 -21.58
CA LEU A 51 -46.99 -4.62 -22.00
C LEU A 51 -47.43 -3.61 -23.09
N ASN A 52 -47.75 -4.14 -24.28
CA ASN A 52 -48.71 -3.70 -25.31
C ASN A 52 -48.56 -2.35 -26.07
N GLY A 53 -48.53 -2.46 -27.41
CA GLY A 53 -49.64 -1.92 -28.21
C GLY A 53 -49.41 -0.76 -29.18
N GLY A 54 -48.21 -0.51 -29.74
CA GLY A 54 -47.99 0.65 -30.64
C GLY A 54 -47.08 0.43 -31.86
N ARG A 55 -47.14 1.37 -32.82
CA ARG A 55 -46.22 1.49 -33.99
C ARG A 55 -44.77 1.53 -33.48
N GLY A 56 -43.94 0.56 -33.88
CA GLY A 56 -42.54 0.44 -33.43
C GLY A 56 -42.13 -0.95 -32.93
N GLN A 57 -43.06 -1.92 -32.89
CA GLN A 57 -42.81 -3.30 -32.44
C GLN A 57 -41.67 -4.03 -33.16
N HIS A 58 -41.35 -3.63 -34.39
CA HIS A 58 -40.22 -4.16 -35.14
C HIS A 58 -39.39 -2.99 -35.65
N PRO A 59 -38.30 -2.63 -34.96
CA PRO A 59 -37.42 -1.60 -35.49
C PRO A 59 -36.92 -2.07 -36.86
N LYS A 60 -37.05 -1.20 -37.87
CA LYS A 60 -36.61 -1.51 -39.24
C LYS A 60 -35.11 -1.80 -39.34
N TYR A 61 -34.35 -1.30 -38.36
CA TYR A 61 -32.92 -1.50 -38.21
C TYR A 61 -32.63 -1.88 -36.76
N MET A 62 -31.78 -2.87 -36.57
CA MET A 62 -31.45 -3.32 -35.22
C MET A 62 -30.66 -2.22 -34.49
N PRO A 63 -30.82 -2.10 -33.16
CA PRO A 63 -30.07 -1.13 -32.41
C PRO A 63 -28.60 -1.56 -32.27
N TYR A 64 -27.74 -0.55 -32.20
CA TYR A 64 -26.35 -0.72 -31.81
C TYR A 64 -26.22 -0.69 -30.29
N ALA A 65 -25.40 -1.60 -29.78
CA ALA A 65 -24.94 -1.60 -28.41
C ALA A 65 -23.52 -1.03 -28.35
N PHE A 66 -23.27 -0.14 -27.39
CA PHE A 66 -21.98 0.50 -27.16
C PHE A 66 -21.41 0.11 -25.78
N THR A 67 -20.11 -0.11 -25.76
CA THR A 67 -19.30 -0.24 -24.54
C THR A 67 -18.87 1.14 -24.04
N GLU A 68 -18.26 1.22 -22.85
CA GLU A 68 -17.75 2.48 -22.28
C GLU A 68 -16.80 3.22 -23.24
N LEU A 69 -15.92 2.47 -23.91
CA LEU A 69 -15.02 2.99 -24.93
C LEU A 69 -15.78 3.51 -26.16
N GLY A 70 -16.84 2.82 -26.57
CA GLY A 70 -17.74 3.28 -27.62
C GLY A 70 -18.47 4.57 -27.28
N VAL A 71 -18.93 4.72 -26.03
CA VAL A 71 -19.57 5.94 -25.52
C VAL A 71 -18.58 7.10 -25.50
N SER A 72 -17.36 6.87 -25.01
CA SER A 72 -16.29 7.86 -25.08
C SER A 72 -16.03 8.29 -26.54
N MET A 73 -15.93 7.34 -27.47
CA MET A 73 -15.76 7.68 -28.89
C MET A 73 -16.93 8.44 -29.50
N LEU A 74 -18.17 8.16 -29.09
CA LEU A 74 -19.34 8.91 -29.54
C LEU A 74 -19.24 10.40 -29.17
N SER A 75 -18.77 10.72 -27.95
CA SER A 75 -18.57 12.11 -27.54
C SER A 75 -17.60 12.88 -28.44
N SER A 76 -16.65 12.19 -29.09
CA SER A 76 -15.70 12.80 -30.04
C SER A 76 -16.26 12.99 -31.46
N VAL A 77 -17.35 12.31 -31.80
CA VAL A 77 -17.93 12.28 -33.16
C VAL A 77 -19.23 13.08 -33.23
N LEU A 78 -19.97 13.17 -32.13
CA LEU A 78 -21.21 13.93 -32.04
C LEU A 78 -20.91 15.43 -31.84
N ASN A 79 -21.76 16.28 -32.44
CA ASN A 79 -21.64 17.74 -32.39
C ASN A 79 -22.64 18.39 -31.42
N SER A 80 -23.22 17.66 -30.48
CA SER A 80 -24.08 18.27 -29.47
C SER A 80 -23.25 18.93 -28.37
N ASP A 81 -23.77 19.99 -27.77
CA ASP A 81 -23.07 20.73 -26.71
C ASP A 81 -22.66 19.79 -25.56
N LEU A 82 -23.54 18.86 -25.18
CA LEU A 82 -23.27 17.87 -24.15
C LEU A 82 -22.17 16.87 -24.56
N ALA A 83 -22.16 16.42 -25.81
CA ALA A 83 -21.10 15.54 -26.32
C ALA A 83 -19.74 16.25 -26.33
N ILE A 84 -19.70 17.52 -26.74
CA ILE A 84 -18.50 18.34 -26.76
C ILE A 84 -17.94 18.52 -25.35
N GLU A 85 -18.80 18.85 -24.38
CA GLU A 85 -18.40 19.03 -22.99
C GLU A 85 -17.87 17.72 -22.38
N VAL A 86 -18.56 16.60 -22.60
CA VAL A 86 -18.13 15.28 -22.13
C VAL A 86 -16.76 14.91 -22.71
N ASN A 87 -16.54 15.13 -24.01
CA ASN A 87 -15.24 14.85 -24.63
C ASN A 87 -14.11 15.69 -24.01
N ILE A 88 -14.35 16.99 -23.77
CA ILE A 88 -13.38 17.87 -23.09
C ILE A 88 -13.08 17.36 -21.68
N ASN A 89 -14.10 16.95 -20.93
CA ASN A 89 -13.95 16.44 -19.57
C ASN A 89 -13.19 15.11 -19.53
N ILE A 90 -13.47 14.19 -20.46
CA ILE A 90 -12.71 12.94 -20.60
C ILE A 90 -11.23 13.22 -20.86
N MET A 91 -10.93 14.15 -21.79
CA MET A 91 -9.53 14.50 -22.10
C MET A 91 -8.83 15.17 -20.91
N ARG A 92 -9.51 16.05 -20.17
CA ARG A 92 -8.96 16.68 -18.95
C ARG A 92 -8.69 15.65 -17.86
N ALA A 93 -9.64 14.74 -17.62
CA ALA A 93 -9.47 13.67 -16.63
C ALA A 93 -8.29 12.77 -17.00
N PHE A 94 -8.14 12.40 -18.28
CA PHE A 94 -7.00 11.62 -18.75
C PHE A 94 -5.66 12.34 -18.50
N VAL A 95 -5.58 13.65 -18.80
CA VAL A 95 -4.37 14.43 -18.53
C VAL A 95 -4.09 14.52 -17.03
N ALA A 96 -5.11 14.75 -16.20
CA ALA A 96 -4.97 14.83 -14.75
C ALA A 96 -4.47 13.51 -14.14
N VAL A 97 -5.06 12.37 -14.55
CA VAL A 97 -4.61 11.03 -14.13
C VAL A 97 -3.19 10.76 -14.59
N ARG A 98 -2.85 11.11 -15.84
CA ARG A 98 -1.48 10.98 -16.35
C ARG A 98 -0.49 11.83 -15.56
N GLN A 99 -0.84 13.06 -15.20
CA GLN A 99 -0.02 13.92 -14.36
C GLN A 99 0.16 13.32 -12.98
N LEU A 100 -0.91 12.85 -12.33
CA LEU A 100 -0.84 12.18 -11.02
C LEU A 100 0.10 10.97 -11.03
N LEU A 101 0.07 10.16 -12.09
CA LEU A 101 0.98 9.02 -12.25
C LEU A 101 2.44 9.43 -12.50
N LEU A 102 2.68 10.57 -13.14
CA LEU A 102 4.03 11.07 -13.47
C LEU A 102 4.63 11.95 -12.37
N SER A 103 3.81 12.58 -11.53
CA SER A 103 4.20 13.37 -10.37
C SER A 103 3.55 12.80 -9.10
N PRO A 104 3.98 11.62 -8.62
CA PRO A 104 3.56 11.14 -7.31
C PRO A 104 4.03 12.18 -6.29
N SER A 105 3.09 12.93 -5.70
CA SER A 105 3.39 14.09 -4.84
C SER A 105 4.25 13.72 -3.64
N THR A 106 4.29 12.46 -3.26
CA THR A 106 5.37 11.80 -2.54
C THR A 106 5.34 10.34 -2.98
N ASN A 107 6.49 9.77 -3.33
CA ASN A 107 6.53 8.34 -3.61
C ASN A 107 6.39 7.66 -2.24
N PRO A 108 5.31 6.92 -1.92
CA PRO A 108 5.15 6.31 -0.59
C PRO A 108 6.34 5.40 -0.26
N VAL A 109 6.99 4.85 -1.29
CA VAL A 109 8.26 4.12 -1.16
C VAL A 109 9.40 4.99 -0.65
N GLN A 110 9.51 6.25 -1.08
CA GLN A 110 10.53 7.19 -0.61
C GLN A 110 10.27 7.65 0.83
N GLU A 111 9.02 7.92 1.20
CA GLU A 111 8.67 8.23 2.60
C GLU A 111 9.00 7.05 3.52
N LEU A 112 8.58 5.84 3.16
CA LEU A 112 8.93 4.62 3.90
C LEU A 112 10.43 4.37 3.96
N GLN A 113 11.19 4.68 2.88
CA GLN A 113 12.64 4.59 2.90
C GLN A 113 13.27 5.56 3.89
N ASN A 114 12.75 6.79 3.99
CA ASN A 114 13.22 7.78 4.94
C ASN A 114 12.89 7.36 6.38
N GLU A 115 11.66 6.90 6.66
CA GLU A 115 11.28 6.39 7.98
C GLU A 115 12.14 5.19 8.41
N VAL A 116 12.39 4.24 7.51
CA VAL A 116 13.27 3.09 7.79
C VAL A 116 14.71 3.54 8.06
N LYS A 117 15.18 4.60 7.39
CA LYS A 117 16.51 5.15 7.60
C LYS A 117 16.62 5.83 8.98
N GLU A 118 15.65 6.66 9.34
CA GLU A 118 15.58 7.30 10.66
C GLU A 118 15.49 6.26 11.78
N LEU A 119 14.69 5.22 11.59
CA LEU A 119 14.58 4.13 12.56
C LEU A 119 15.90 3.37 12.72
N LYS A 120 16.66 3.16 11.64
CA LYS A 120 18.01 2.57 11.72
C LYS A 120 18.98 3.42 12.50
N GLU A 121 19.01 4.72 12.23
CA GLU A 121 19.90 5.66 12.94
C GLU A 121 19.58 5.68 14.45
N TYR A 122 18.29 5.71 14.81
CA TYR A 122 17.87 5.60 16.22
C TYR A 122 18.29 4.27 16.88
N ILE A 123 18.14 3.16 16.17
CA ILE A 123 18.53 1.84 16.69
C ILE A 123 20.05 1.78 16.91
N GLU A 124 20.85 2.32 15.99
CA GLU A 124 22.31 2.37 16.13
C GLU A 124 22.73 3.23 17.34
N GLU A 125 22.07 4.36 17.57
CA GLU A 125 22.29 5.21 18.75
C GLU A 125 21.98 4.45 20.06
N VAL A 126 20.81 3.82 20.15
CA VAL A 126 20.42 3.05 21.34
C VAL A 126 21.36 1.87 21.61
N PHE A 127 21.86 1.21 20.56
CA PHE A 127 22.84 0.12 20.72
C PHE A 127 24.20 0.62 21.18
N ALA A 128 24.64 1.82 20.76
CA ALA A 128 25.86 2.42 21.26
C ALA A 128 25.77 2.68 22.77
N ASP A 129 24.68 3.31 23.22
CA ASP A 129 24.42 3.55 24.65
C ASP A 129 24.40 2.25 25.46
N TYR A 130 23.76 1.20 24.92
CA TYR A 130 23.70 -0.10 25.58
C TYR A 130 25.08 -0.76 25.72
N ASN A 131 25.93 -0.64 24.69
CA ASN A 131 27.29 -1.17 24.74
C ASN A 131 28.14 -0.43 25.76
N ASP A 132 28.05 0.90 25.83
CA ASP A 132 28.77 1.71 26.82
C ASP A 132 28.38 1.30 28.24
N ILE A 133 27.07 1.18 28.53
CA ILE A 133 26.58 0.71 29.83
C ILE A 133 27.10 -0.70 30.15
N ASN A 134 27.09 -1.60 29.17
CA ASN A 134 27.54 -2.98 29.38
C ASN A 134 29.03 -3.04 29.70
N ASP A 135 29.86 -2.23 29.03
CA ASP A 135 31.29 -2.15 29.32
C ASP A 135 31.56 -1.50 30.68
N ASP A 136 30.81 -0.46 31.07
CA ASP A 136 30.84 0.10 32.42
C ASP A 136 30.47 -0.95 33.49
N THR A 137 29.44 -1.77 33.24
CA THR A 137 29.07 -2.82 34.20
C THR A 137 30.14 -3.91 34.29
N ARG A 138 30.81 -4.26 33.20
CA ARG A 138 31.93 -5.21 33.20
C ARG A 138 33.10 -4.69 34.02
N THR A 139 33.50 -3.43 33.82
CA THR A 139 34.59 -2.82 34.60
C THR A 139 34.26 -2.73 36.09
N GLN A 140 33.01 -2.41 36.44
CA GLN A 140 32.55 -2.42 37.83
C GLN A 140 32.62 -3.81 38.46
N LEU A 141 32.19 -4.87 37.73
CA LEU A 141 32.28 -6.24 38.21
C LEU A 141 33.73 -6.70 38.41
N GLU A 142 34.64 -6.31 37.52
CA GLU A 142 36.08 -6.58 37.69
C GLU A 142 36.65 -5.91 38.93
N LEU A 143 36.32 -4.63 39.17
CA LEU A 143 36.75 -3.90 40.36
C LEU A 143 36.21 -4.55 41.65
N ILE A 144 34.94 -4.98 41.65
CA ILE A 144 34.34 -5.71 42.78
C ILE A 144 35.11 -7.01 43.04
N ASN A 145 35.42 -7.78 42.01
CA ASN A 145 36.16 -9.03 42.18
C ASN A 145 37.58 -8.79 42.72
N GLN A 146 38.26 -7.75 42.24
CA GLN A 146 39.60 -7.38 42.71
C GLN A 146 39.58 -6.96 44.19
N THR A 147 38.64 -6.08 44.57
CA THR A 147 38.50 -5.63 45.97
C THR A 147 38.10 -6.77 46.91
N LEU A 148 37.23 -7.69 46.47
CA LEU A 148 36.90 -8.90 47.23
C LEU A 148 38.12 -9.79 47.44
N ALA A 149 38.96 -9.97 46.43
CA ALA A 149 40.20 -10.75 46.54
C ALA A 149 41.18 -10.12 47.53
N GLU A 150 41.36 -8.80 47.50
CA GLU A 150 42.19 -8.06 48.45
C GLU A 150 41.68 -8.18 49.90
N LEU A 151 40.37 -8.02 50.11
CA LEU A 151 39.76 -8.17 51.43
C LEU A 151 39.88 -9.60 51.98
N GLN A 152 39.75 -10.62 51.12
CA GLN A 152 40.00 -12.01 51.51
C GLN A 152 41.46 -12.21 51.93
N ALA A 153 42.42 -11.69 51.16
CA ALA A 153 43.83 -11.75 51.52
C ALA A 153 44.11 -11.06 52.87
N GLN A 154 43.54 -9.87 53.10
CA GLN A 154 43.66 -9.17 54.39
C GLN A 154 43.05 -9.95 55.56
N LYS A 155 41.86 -10.56 55.38
CA LYS A 155 41.26 -11.43 56.41
C LYS A 155 42.14 -12.64 56.73
N THR A 156 42.75 -13.28 55.73
CA THR A 156 43.68 -14.41 55.98
C THR A 156 44.93 -13.96 56.74
N LEU A 157 45.45 -12.76 56.46
CA LEU A 157 46.57 -12.16 57.20
C LEU A 157 46.18 -11.79 58.64
N ALA A 158 45.00 -11.23 58.85
CA ALA A 158 44.49 -10.85 60.17
C ALA A 158 44.17 -12.05 61.06
N ASN A 159 43.69 -13.15 60.47
CA ASN A 159 43.39 -14.40 61.17
C ASN A 159 44.62 -15.30 61.38
N LYS A 160 45.81 -14.89 60.92
CA LYS A 160 47.06 -15.63 61.17
C LYS A 160 47.35 -15.61 62.68
N PRO A 161 47.50 -16.78 63.33
CA PRO A 161 47.74 -16.84 64.77
C PRO A 161 49.02 -16.06 65.11
N ARG A 162 48.94 -15.17 66.09
CA ARG A 162 50.11 -14.39 66.54
C ARG A 162 51.12 -15.35 67.15
N ASN A 163 52.41 -15.14 66.83
CA ASN A 163 53.48 -15.91 67.45
C ASN A 163 53.41 -15.73 68.97
N PRO A 164 53.39 -16.81 69.77
CA PRO A 164 53.40 -16.71 71.21
C PRO A 164 54.70 -16.03 71.65
N ILE A 165 54.60 -14.94 72.40
CA ILE A 165 55.74 -14.22 72.95
C ILE A 165 55.89 -14.64 74.43
N GLY A 166 56.97 -15.36 74.73
CA GLY A 166 57.32 -15.80 76.08
C GLY A 166 58.43 -16.85 76.05
N PHE A 167 59.22 -16.95 77.13
CA PHE A 167 60.24 -18.01 77.28
C PHE A 167 59.55 -19.38 77.42
N PRO A 168 60.08 -20.45 76.80
CA PRO A 168 59.53 -21.79 76.95
C PRO A 168 59.68 -22.22 78.40
N ILE A 169 58.57 -22.29 79.13
CA ILE A 169 58.53 -22.92 80.44
C ILE A 169 58.65 -24.43 80.20
N PRO A 170 59.66 -25.12 80.75
CA PRO A 170 59.83 -26.54 80.53
C PRO A 170 58.63 -27.29 81.12
N ASN A 171 57.99 -28.07 80.25
CA ASN A 171 56.75 -28.78 80.52
C ASN A 171 56.97 -29.80 81.66
N LYS A 172 56.41 -29.53 82.85
CA LYS A 172 56.39 -30.47 84.00
C LYS A 172 55.37 -31.59 83.80
N ASP A 173 55.30 -32.22 82.63
CA ASP A 173 54.40 -33.37 82.40
C ASP A 173 54.96 -34.36 81.38
N LYS A 174 56.24 -34.73 81.55
CA LYS A 174 56.76 -36.03 81.08
C LYS A 174 57.59 -36.72 82.16
N LYS A 175 56.91 -37.08 83.25
CA LYS A 175 57.29 -38.20 84.13
C LYS A 175 56.03 -38.93 84.58
N LYS A 176 55.67 -40.02 83.88
CA LYS A 176 55.44 -41.36 84.47
C LYS A 176 54.89 -42.33 83.42
N LYS A 177 55.67 -43.41 83.26
CA LYS A 177 55.38 -44.74 82.70
C LYS A 177 55.07 -44.82 81.21
#